data_AF-A0A455VNF2-F1
#
_entry.id   AF-A0A455VNF2-F1
#
_cell.length_a   1.000
_cell.length_b   1.000
_cell.length_c   1.000
_cell.angle_alpha   90.00
_cell.angle_beta   90.00
_cell.angle_gamma   90.00
#
_symmetry.space_group_name_H-M   'P 1'
#
loop_
_entity.id
_entity.type
_entity.pdbx_description
1 polymer ?
#
loop_
_entity_poly.entity_id
_entity_poly.type
_entity_poly.pdbx_seq_one_letter_code
_entity_poly.pdbx_strand_id
1 'polypeptide(L)'
;MKYFRIEDFTPYSELFPKLSKREIEILSLFRVGLTRSEIALKINISVSTIDNHLNSAMHKYELNSSSELKALFNFIIQDAFIKLISST
;
A
#
# COMPACT_ATOMS: atom_id res chain seq x y z
N MET A 1 -1.89 8.63 -18.94
CA MET A 1 -2.54 7.77 -17.93
C MET A 1 -1.49 7.01 -17.15
N LYS A 2 -1.27 7.34 -15.88
CA LYS A 2 -0.41 6.54 -15.00
C LYS A 2 -1.29 5.48 -14.33
N TYR A 3 -1.29 4.27 -14.87
CA TYR A 3 -1.99 3.14 -14.26
C TYR A 3 -1.30 2.79 -12.93
N PHE A 4 -2.05 2.37 -11.91
CA PHE A 4 -1.50 1.75 -10.71
C PHE A 4 -0.80 0.42 -11.10
N ARG A 5 0.47 0.49 -11.48
CA ARG A 5 1.30 -0.68 -11.80
C ARG A 5 2.00 -1.14 -10.53
N ILE A 6 2.29 -2.44 -10.43
CA ILE A 6 3.15 -2.99 -9.36
C ILE A 6 4.57 -2.42 -9.46
N GLU A 7 4.96 -1.90 -10.63
CA GLU A 7 6.29 -1.35 -10.93
C GLU A 7 6.33 0.19 -10.98
N ASP A 8 5.18 0.88 -10.86
CA ASP A 8 5.11 2.35 -10.81
C ASP A 8 4.36 2.80 -9.55
N PHE A 9 5.14 3.24 -8.55
CA PHE A 9 4.62 3.72 -7.27
C PHE A 9 4.23 5.20 -7.26
N THR A 10 4.44 5.94 -8.35
CA THR A 10 4.22 7.40 -8.39
C THR A 10 2.77 7.78 -8.02
N PRO A 11 1.72 7.14 -8.56
CA PRO A 11 0.34 7.49 -8.21
C PRO A 11 0.03 7.27 -6.74
N TYR A 12 0.68 6.30 -6.10
CA TYR A 12 0.47 6.01 -4.69
C TYR A 12 1.10 7.07 -3.79
N SER A 13 2.23 7.65 -4.17
CA SER A 13 2.85 8.72 -3.35
C SER A 13 1.99 9.99 -3.27
N GLU A 14 1.20 10.27 -4.32
CA GLU A 14 0.24 11.38 -4.31
C GLU A 14 -0.97 11.10 -3.40
N LEU A 15 -1.47 9.86 -3.40
CA LEU A 15 -2.58 9.44 -2.54
C LEU A 15 -2.18 9.23 -1.08
N PHE A 16 -0.93 8.86 -0.83
CA PHE A 16 -0.43 8.48 0.49
C PHE A 16 0.87 9.22 0.83
N PRO A 17 0.84 10.55 1.00
CA PRO A 17 2.04 11.37 1.16
C PRO A 17 2.83 11.09 2.45
N LYS A 18 2.21 10.45 3.45
CA LYS A 18 2.87 10.07 4.70
C LYS A 18 3.69 8.78 4.56
N LEU A 19 3.37 7.94 3.58
CA LEU A 19 4.00 6.64 3.41
C LEU A 19 5.36 6.76 2.72
N SER A 20 6.30 5.92 3.15
CA SER A 20 7.55 5.74 2.42
C SER A 20 7.32 4.91 1.16
N LYS A 21 8.25 4.99 0.19
CA LYS A 21 8.22 4.14 -1.02
C LYS A 21 8.10 2.65 -0.68
N ARG A 22 8.84 2.21 0.35
CA ARG A 22 8.85 0.81 0.78
C ARG A 22 7.52 0.40 1.44
N GLU A 23 6.91 1.28 2.22
CA GLU A 23 5.58 1.03 2.79
C GLU A 23 4.51 0.93 1.70
N ILE A 24 4.57 1.81 0.69
CA ILE A 24 3.69 1.76 -0.48
C ILE A 24 3.85 0.44 -1.24
N GLU A 25 5.09 0.04 -1.51
CA GLU A 25 5.40 -1.22 -2.20
C GLU A 25 4.81 -2.41 -1.44
N ILE A 26 5.06 -2.50 -0.12
CA ILE A 26 4.53 -3.57 0.73
C ILE A 26 2.99 -3.55 0.75
N LEU A 27 2.37 -2.38 0.91
CA LEU A 27 0.91 -2.26 0.95
C LEU A 27 0.25 -2.57 -0.39
N SER A 28 0.90 -2.25 -1.51
CA SER A 28 0.41 -2.61 -2.85
C SER A 28 0.32 -4.12 -3.05
N LEU A 29 1.33 -4.87 -2.55
CA LEU A 29 1.35 -6.33 -2.59
C LEU A 29 0.38 -6.95 -1.57
N PHE A 30 0.31 -6.36 -0.36
CA PHE A 30 -0.59 -6.82 0.70
C PHE A 30 -2.07 -6.62 0.33
N ARG A 31 -2.40 -5.53 -0.36
CA ARG A 31 -3.73 -5.23 -0.91
C ARG A 31 -4.24 -6.34 -1.81
N VAL A 32 -3.40 -6.83 -2.73
CA VAL A 32 -3.79 -7.85 -3.73
C VAL A 32 -3.81 -9.28 -3.18
N GLY A 33 -3.57 -9.46 -1.88
CA GLY A 33 -3.78 -10.72 -1.18
C GLY A 33 -2.52 -11.50 -0.83
N LEU A 34 -1.32 -11.00 -1.14
CA LEU A 34 -0.09 -11.67 -0.73
C LEU A 34 0.05 -11.63 0.80
N THR A 35 0.48 -12.75 1.37
CA THR A 35 0.87 -12.89 2.77
C THR A 35 2.21 -12.19 3.03
N ARG A 36 2.49 -11.87 4.29
CA ARG A 36 3.77 -11.25 4.69
C ARG A 36 4.98 -12.08 4.24
N SER A 37 4.89 -13.40 4.28
CA SER A 37 5.96 -14.32 3.84
C SER A 37 6.16 -14.28 2.32
N GLU A 38 5.08 -14.23 1.53
CA GLU A 38 5.17 -14.10 0.07
C GLU A 38 5.73 -12.74 -0.33
N ILE A 39 5.32 -11.66 0.37
CA ILE A 39 5.88 -10.32 0.15
C ILE A 39 7.37 -10.33 0.47
N ALA A 40 7.76 -10.80 1.66
CA ALA A 40 9.14 -10.91 2.10
C ALA A 40 10.03 -11.65 1.07
N LEU A 41 9.55 -12.78 0.56
CA LEU A 41 10.21 -13.54 -0.50
C LEU A 41 10.31 -12.73 -1.80
N LYS A 42 9.22 -12.09 -2.23
CA LYS A 42 9.15 -11.35 -3.50
C LYS A 42 10.10 -10.16 -3.55
N ILE A 43 10.30 -9.47 -2.42
CA ILE A 43 11.11 -8.24 -2.33
C ILE A 43 12.40 -8.41 -1.54
N ASN A 44 12.80 -9.67 -1.29
CA ASN A 44 14.05 -10.13 -0.70
C ASN A 44 14.44 -9.47 0.65
N ILE A 45 13.52 -9.48 1.61
CA ILE A 45 13.77 -9.03 3.00
C ILE A 45 13.12 -9.99 4.02
N SER A 46 13.40 -9.82 5.30
CA SER A 46 12.78 -10.65 6.35
C SER A 46 11.30 -10.29 6.58
N VAL A 47 10.52 -11.27 7.04
CA VAL A 47 9.13 -11.03 7.51
C VAL A 47 9.08 -9.99 8.63
N SER A 48 10.06 -10.01 9.55
CA SER A 48 10.17 -8.98 10.61
C SER A 48 10.36 -7.57 10.05
N THR A 49 11.08 -7.43 8.93
CA THR A 49 11.24 -6.13 8.26
C THR A 49 9.92 -5.68 7.64
N ILE A 50 9.13 -6.60 7.07
CA ILE A 50 7.76 -6.30 6.61
C ILE A 50 6.89 -5.80 7.76
N ASP A 51 6.90 -6.49 8.90
CA ASP A 51 6.13 -6.10 10.07
C ASP A 51 6.52 -4.71 10.58
N ASN A 52 7.82 -4.40 10.61
CA ASN A 52 8.29 -3.06 10.99
C ASN A 52 7.76 -1.97 10.05
N HIS A 53 7.74 -2.21 8.73
CA HIS A 53 7.17 -1.26 7.77
C HIS A 53 5.65 -1.11 7.94
N LEU A 54 4.92 -2.21 8.14
CA LEU A 54 3.47 -2.15 8.38
C LEU A 54 3.15 -1.42 9.70
N ASN A 55 3.92 -1.64 10.76
CA ASN A 55 3.78 -0.93 12.03
C ASN A 55 4.04 0.58 11.88
N SER A 56 5.09 0.95 11.14
CA SER A 56 5.36 2.37 10.85
C SER A 56 4.22 3.01 10.04
N ALA A 57 3.71 2.31 9.03
CA ALA A 57 2.57 2.77 8.23
C ALA A 57 1.28 2.91 9.07
N MET A 58 0.99 1.96 9.97
CA MET A 58 -0.15 2.06 10.90
C MET A 58 -0.03 3.29 11.80
N HIS A 59 1.15 3.53 12.38
CA HIS A 59 1.40 4.70 13.22
C HIS A 59 1.17 6.03 12.48
N LYS A 60 1.57 6.11 11.20
CA LYS A 60 1.38 7.33 10.37
C LYS A 60 -0.09 7.69 10.11
N TYR A 61 -0.98 6.70 10.21
CA TYR A 61 -2.42 6.85 9.98
C TYR A 61 -3.25 6.59 11.25
N GLU A 62 -2.61 6.44 12.40
CA GLU A 62 -3.28 6.23 13.71
C GLU A 62 -4.21 5.00 13.70
N LEU A 63 -3.77 3.93 13.06
CA LEU A 63 -4.52 2.68 12.92
C LEU A 63 -4.02 1.61 13.89
N ASN A 64 -4.92 0.73 14.32
CA ASN A 64 -4.63 -0.28 15.35
C ASN A 64 -4.38 -1.67 14.76
N SER A 65 -4.67 -1.88 13.48
CA SER A 65 -4.49 -3.18 12.84
C SER A 65 -4.03 -3.07 11.39
N SER A 66 -3.25 -4.07 10.94
CA SER A 66 -2.83 -4.16 9.54
C SER A 66 -4.03 -4.31 8.60
N SER A 67 -5.14 -4.86 9.11
CA SER A 67 -6.39 -5.00 8.38
C SER A 67 -7.05 -3.64 8.12
N GLU A 68 -7.10 -2.76 9.12
CA GLU A 68 -7.54 -1.36 8.94
C GLU A 68 -6.66 -0.63 7.92
N LEU A 69 -5.34 -0.77 8.02
CA LEU A 69 -4.41 -0.14 7.09
C LEU A 69 -4.63 -0.62 5.65
N LYS A 70 -4.81 -1.93 5.45
CA LYS A 70 -5.15 -2.50 4.15
C LYS A 70 -6.50 -2.00 3.63
N ALA A 71 -7.51 -1.92 4.48
CA ALA A 71 -8.83 -1.41 4.11
C ALA A 71 -8.77 0.05 3.67
N LEU A 72 -8.13 0.92 4.47
CA LEU A 72 -7.90 2.33 4.14
C LEU A 72 -7.21 2.49 2.78
N PHE A 73 -6.11 1.76 2.58
CA PHE A 73 -5.35 1.78 1.34
C PHE A 73 -6.21 1.34 0.15
N ASN A 74 -7.06 0.32 0.34
CA ASN A 74 -7.99 -0.16 -0.69
C ASN A 74 -9.05 0.86 -1.07
N PHE A 75 -9.71 1.47 -0.07
CA PHE A 75 -10.79 2.43 -0.30
C PHE A 75 -10.29 3.69 -1.00
N ILE A 76 -9.14 4.24 -0.59
CA ILE A 76 -8.57 5.46 -1.21
C ILE A 76 -8.25 5.21 -2.69
N ILE A 77 -7.64 4.08 -3.02
CA ILE A 77 -7.33 3.73 -4.42
C ILE A 77 -8.63 3.57 -5.24
N GLN A 78 -9.65 2.94 -4.66
CA GLN A 78 -10.91 2.70 -5.36
C GLN A 78 -11.69 4.01 -5.59
N ASP A 79 -11.73 4.90 -4.60
CA ASP A 79 -12.30 6.24 -4.73
C ASP A 79 -11.57 7.06 -5.81
N ALA A 80 -10.24 7.05 -5.80
CA ALA A 80 -9.44 7.71 -6.83
C ALA A 80 -9.73 7.16 -8.24
N PHE A 81 -9.89 5.85 -8.38
CA PHE A 81 -10.25 5.22 -9.65
C PHE A 81 -11.66 5.62 -10.12
N ILE A 82 -12.64 5.64 -9.21
CA ILE A 82 -14.02 6.06 -9.49
C ILE A 82 -14.06 7.53 -9.96
N LYS A 83 -13.32 8.42 -9.30
CA LYS A 83 -13.23 9.83 -9.71
C LYS A 83 -12.64 9.98 -11.11
N LEU A 84 -11.58 9.21 -11.41
CA LEU A 84 -10.95 9.22 -12.73
C LEU A 84 -11.93 8.82 -13.84
N ILE A 85 -12.63 7.69 -13.68
CA ILE A 85 -13.60 7.23 -14.69
C ILE A 85 -14.82 8.15 -14.81
N SER A 86 -15.24 8.81 -13.72
CA SER A 86 -16.41 9.70 -13.73
C SER A 86 -16.11 11.08 -14.29
N SER A 87 -14.82 11.43 -14.40
CA SER A 87 -14.34 12.67 -15.01
C SER A 87 -14.09 12.58 -16.52
N THR A 88 -14.38 11.42 -17.11
CA THR A 88 -14.26 11.13 -18.55
C THR A 88 -15.64 11.04 -19.18
#